data_AF-A0AAJ6D8L5-F1
#
_entry.id   AF-A0AAJ6D8L5-F1
#
_cell.length_a   1.000
_cell.length_b   1.000
_cell.length_c   1.000
_cell.angle_alpha   90.00
_cell.angle_beta   90.00
_cell.angle_gamma   90.00
#
_symmetry.space_group_name_H-M   'P 1'
#
loop_
_entity.id
_entity.type
_entity.pdbx_description
1 polymer ?
#
loop_
_entity_poly.entity_id
_entity_poly.type
_entity_poly.pdbx_seq_one_letter_code
_entity_poly.pdbx_strand_id
1 'polypeptide(L)'
;MSGSGIMRTPSSENGAIGRNYAYILIGGFFFPLMIAAHIIARKKRVSTDEIGASHYQLQLRTTSIALIATVVILFVGVAMILGIQHASPLQQAEERIYVINLINASWLFFLWVAARCIRGLYLAGAAKKIQNPKTFWIWP
;
A
#
# COMPACT_ATOMS: atom_id res chain seq x y z
N MET A 1 34.23 -27.01 -3.17
CA MET A 1 33.21 -26.69 -4.19
C MET A 1 32.68 -25.30 -3.88
N SER A 2 33.14 -24.32 -4.65
CA SER A 2 32.87 -22.90 -4.45
C SER A 2 31.49 -22.57 -5.05
N GLY A 3 30.58 -22.07 -4.22
CA GLY A 3 29.27 -21.61 -4.65
C GLY A 3 29.43 -20.34 -5.47
N SER A 4 29.09 -20.42 -6.75
CA SER A 4 28.91 -19.30 -7.67
C SER A 4 27.91 -18.30 -7.08
N GLY A 5 28.43 -17.29 -6.40
CA GLY A 5 27.67 -16.14 -5.94
C GLY A 5 27.31 -15.30 -7.17
N ILE A 6 26.11 -15.51 -7.71
CA ILE A 6 25.55 -14.65 -8.74
C ILE A 6 25.41 -13.25 -8.13
N MET A 7 26.40 -12.40 -8.41
CA MET A 7 26.39 -10.98 -8.07
C MET A 7 25.22 -10.35 -8.82
N ARG A 8 24.09 -10.17 -8.15
CA ARG A 8 22.96 -9.42 -8.73
C ARG A 8 23.43 -8.00 -8.95
N THR A 9 23.37 -7.56 -10.19
CA THR A 9 23.67 -6.18 -10.54
C THR A 9 22.61 -5.28 -9.88
N PRO A 10 23.01 -4.16 -9.25
CA PRO A 10 22.11 -3.27 -8.50
C PRO A 10 20.92 -2.75 -9.34
N SER A 11 21.05 -2.70 -10.66
CA SER A 11 19.97 -2.33 -11.58
C SER A 11 18.80 -3.32 -11.59
N SER A 12 19.06 -4.62 -11.45
CA SER A 12 18.03 -5.67 -11.49
C SER A 12 17.17 -5.70 -10.20
N GLU A 13 17.80 -5.42 -9.06
CA GLU A 13 17.16 -5.37 -7.75
C GLU A 13 16.31 -4.10 -7.60
N ASN A 14 16.85 -2.94 -8.00
CA ASN A 14 16.10 -1.68 -8.04
C ASN A 14 14.87 -1.77 -8.97
N GLY A 15 14.99 -2.44 -10.11
CA GLY A 15 13.86 -2.71 -10.99
C GLY A 15 12.78 -3.58 -10.34
N ALA A 16 13.16 -4.57 -9.53
CA ALA A 16 12.21 -5.42 -8.80
C ALA A 16 11.52 -4.68 -7.65
N ILE A 17 12.22 -3.77 -6.96
CA ILE A 17 11.66 -2.90 -5.93
C ILE A 17 10.64 -1.94 -6.54
N GLY A 18 11.03 -1.26 -7.63
CA GLY A 18 10.17 -0.32 -8.34
C GLY A 18 8.89 -0.98 -8.89
N ARG A 19 9.01 -2.16 -9.50
CA ARG A 19 7.85 -2.94 -9.96
C ARG A 19 6.89 -3.27 -8.82
N ASN A 20 7.40 -3.59 -7.62
CA ASN A 20 6.53 -3.86 -6.49
C ASN A 20 5.80 -2.60 -6.01
N TYR A 21 6.40 -1.42 -6.07
CA TYR A 21 5.68 -0.15 -5.83
C TYR A 21 4.58 0.10 -6.87
N ALA A 22 4.84 -0.22 -8.15
CA ALA A 22 3.82 -0.12 -9.20
C ALA A 22 2.63 -1.06 -8.93
N TYR A 23 2.89 -2.29 -8.47
CA TYR A 23 1.81 -3.19 -8.03
C TYR A 23 0.99 -2.63 -6.86
N ILE A 24 1.60 -1.90 -5.93
CA ILE A 24 0.86 -1.24 -4.84
C ILE A 24 0.00 -0.11 -5.38
N LEU A 25 0.54 0.75 -6.25
CA LEU A 25 -0.19 1.88 -6.85
C LEU A 25 -1.40 1.41 -7.66
N ILE A 26 -1.19 0.44 -8.57
CA ILE A 26 -2.27 -0.13 -9.37
C ILE A 26 -3.21 -0.97 -8.49
N GLY A 27 -2.65 -1.64 -7.49
CA GLY A 27 -3.38 -2.48 -6.55
C GLY A 27 -4.39 -1.72 -5.67
N GLY A 28 -4.24 -0.40 -5.52
CA GLY A 28 -5.26 0.45 -4.91
C GLY A 28 -6.61 0.38 -5.65
N PHE A 29 -6.59 0.17 -6.98
CA PHE A 29 -7.79 -0.02 -7.80
C PHE A 29 -8.07 -1.51 -8.07
N PHE A 30 -7.02 -2.34 -8.11
CA PHE A 30 -7.10 -3.78 -8.36
C PHE A 30 -6.54 -4.58 -7.17
N PHE A 31 -7.39 -4.84 -6.18
CA PHE A 31 -7.05 -5.48 -4.90
C PHE A 31 -6.14 -6.73 -5.01
N PRO A 32 -6.28 -7.65 -5.99
CA PRO A 32 -5.37 -8.79 -6.13
C PRO A 32 -3.89 -8.41 -6.31
N LEU A 33 -3.59 -7.30 -7.00
CA LEU A 33 -2.23 -6.83 -7.17
C LEU A 33 -1.63 -6.32 -5.84
N MET A 34 -2.46 -5.72 -4.99
CA MET A 34 -2.03 -5.28 -3.65
C MET A 34 -1.68 -6.47 -2.75
N ILE A 35 -2.42 -7.57 -2.84
CA ILE A 35 -2.09 -8.84 -2.15
C ILE A 35 -0.77 -9.40 -2.67
N ALA A 36 -0.58 -9.47 -3.99
CA ALA A 36 0.67 -9.95 -4.58
C ALA A 36 1.86 -9.10 -4.10
N ALA A 37 1.72 -7.77 -4.10
CA ALA A 37 2.75 -6.86 -3.62
C ALA A 37 3.07 -7.06 -2.14
N HIS A 38 2.05 -7.31 -1.32
CA HIS A 38 2.19 -7.62 0.10
C HIS A 38 2.98 -8.90 0.33
N ILE A 39 2.67 -9.97 -0.41
CA ILE A 39 3.37 -11.27 -0.31
C ILE A 39 4.83 -11.13 -0.73
N ILE A 40 5.10 -10.43 -1.83
CA ILE A 40 6.48 -10.17 -2.31
C ILE A 40 7.26 -9.40 -1.25
N ALA A 41 6.69 -8.32 -0.72
CA ALA A 41 7.32 -7.50 0.32
C ALA A 41 7.57 -8.32 1.60
N ARG A 42 6.61 -9.16 2.01
CA ARG A 42 6.76 -10.06 3.17
C ARG A 42 7.94 -11.00 3.02
N LYS A 43 8.11 -11.62 1.86
CA LYS A 43 9.20 -12.57 1.59
C LYS A 43 10.56 -11.87 1.52
N LYS A 44 10.62 -10.69 0.91
CA LYS A 44 11.89 -10.01 0.59
C LYS A 44 12.39 -9.03 1.65
N ARG A 45 11.61 -8.71 2.69
CA ARG A 45 12.02 -7.80 3.77
C ARG A 45 13.24 -8.26 4.60
N VAL A 46 13.63 -9.54 4.49
CA VAL A 46 14.76 -10.14 5.23
C VAL A 46 15.93 -10.44 4.28
N SER A 47 16.04 -9.69 3.17
CA SER A 47 17.17 -9.80 2.25
C SER A 47 18.47 -9.34 2.91
N THR A 48 19.60 -9.88 2.45
CA THR A 48 20.94 -9.43 2.83
C THR A 48 21.30 -8.05 2.25
N ASP A 49 20.59 -7.62 1.20
CA ASP A 49 20.65 -6.24 0.71
C ASP A 49 19.85 -5.31 1.65
N GLU A 50 20.57 -4.43 2.35
CA GLU A 50 19.99 -3.45 3.28
C GLU A 50 19.05 -2.45 2.58
N ILE A 51 19.37 -2.04 1.35
CA ILE A 51 18.57 -1.07 0.61
C ILE A 51 17.24 -1.72 0.26
N GLY A 52 17.27 -2.86 -0.43
CA GLY A 52 16.08 -3.65 -0.77
C GLY A 52 15.26 -4.02 0.46
N ALA A 53 15.88 -4.50 1.53
CA ALA A 53 15.20 -4.86 2.77
C ALA A 53 14.40 -3.67 3.34
N SER A 54 15.00 -2.47 3.35
CA SER A 54 14.35 -1.24 3.84
C SER A 54 13.13 -0.85 2.98
N HIS A 55 13.20 -0.98 1.66
CA HIS A 55 12.07 -0.72 0.76
C HIS A 55 10.97 -1.78 0.93
N TYR A 56 11.32 -3.06 0.98
CA TYR A 56 10.34 -4.13 1.17
C TYR A 56 9.66 -4.04 2.54
N GLN A 57 10.35 -3.56 3.57
CA GLN A 57 9.73 -3.28 4.87
C GLN A 57 8.70 -2.13 4.80
N LEU A 58 9.03 -1.05 4.08
CA LEU A 58 8.11 0.05 3.83
C LEU A 58 6.87 -0.43 3.05
N GLN A 59 7.09 -1.15 1.96
CA GLN A 59 6.02 -1.72 1.11
C GLN A 59 5.12 -2.66 1.89
N LEU A 60 5.69 -3.53 2.74
CA LEU A 60 4.92 -4.43 3.59
C LEU A 60 4.02 -3.65 4.54
N ARG A 61 4.54 -2.60 5.19
CA ARG A 61 3.75 -1.77 6.11
C ARG A 61 2.63 -1.05 5.38
N THR A 62 2.95 -0.39 4.26
CA THR A 62 1.97 0.33 3.44
C THR A 62 0.86 -0.61 2.96
N THR A 63 1.21 -1.78 2.42
CA THR A 63 0.21 -2.77 1.97
C THR A 63 -0.58 -3.38 3.13
N SER A 64 0.03 -3.62 4.30
CA SER A 64 -0.71 -4.13 5.48
C SER A 64 -1.80 -3.15 5.89
N ILE A 65 -1.44 -1.87 6.01
CA ILE A 65 -2.37 -0.81 6.40
C ILE A 65 -3.45 -0.66 5.33
N ALA A 66 -3.08 -0.68 4.05
CA ALA A 66 -4.03 -0.60 2.94
C ALA A 66 -5.01 -1.76 2.91
N LEU A 67 -4.54 -3.00 3.06
CA LEU A 67 -5.42 -4.16 3.10
C LEU A 67 -6.40 -4.09 4.29
N ILE A 68 -5.92 -3.72 5.49
CA ILE A 68 -6.77 -3.56 6.67
C ILE A 68 -7.81 -2.44 6.45
N ALA A 69 -7.37 -1.28 5.99
CA ALA A 69 -8.24 -0.13 5.72
C ALA A 69 -9.32 -0.48 4.68
N THR A 70 -8.94 -1.16 3.59
CA THR A 70 -9.88 -1.64 2.58
C THR A 70 -10.93 -2.59 3.19
N VAL A 71 -10.51 -3.54 4.02
CA VAL A 71 -11.45 -4.45 4.70
C VAL A 71 -12.42 -3.67 5.58
N VAL A 72 -11.94 -2.72 6.38
CA VAL A 72 -12.78 -1.87 7.23
C VAL A 72 -13.78 -1.05 6.39
N ILE A 73 -13.31 -0.39 5.32
CA ILE A 73 -14.15 0.40 4.42
C ILE A 73 -15.23 -0.48 3.77
N LEU A 74 -14.88 -1.69 3.34
CA LEU A 74 -15.84 -2.64 2.77
C LEU A 74 -16.90 -3.07 3.80
N PHE A 75 -16.49 -3.40 5.03
CA PHE A 75 -17.44 -3.75 6.09
C PHE A 75 -18.39 -2.60 6.42
N VAL A 76 -17.86 -1.38 6.56
CA VAL A 76 -18.69 -0.19 6.81
C VAL A 76 -19.63 0.05 5.63
N GLY A 77 -19.13 0.00 4.39
CA GLY A 77 -19.95 0.19 3.19
C GLY A 77 -21.07 -0.84 3.07
N VAL A 78 -20.79 -2.12 3.34
CA VAL A 78 -21.80 -3.20 3.35
C VAL A 78 -22.81 -2.97 4.47
N ALA A 79 -22.36 -2.64 5.69
CA ALA A 79 -23.26 -2.36 6.81
C ALA A 79 -24.19 -1.18 6.51
N MET A 80 -23.67 -0.13 5.85
CA MET A 80 -24.47 1.00 5.39
C MET A 80 -25.52 0.56 4.38
N ILE A 81 -25.16 -0.22 3.35
CA ILE A 81 -26.10 -0.71 2.32
C ILE A 81 -27.19 -1.62 2.91
N LEU A 82 -26.81 -2.55 3.79
CA LEU A 82 -27.75 -3.48 4.43
C LEU A 82 -28.67 -2.78 5.44
N GLY A 83 -28.23 -1.67 6.02
CA GLY A 83 -29.00 -0.82 6.94
C GLY A 83 -30.07 0.04 6.25
N ILE A 84 -30.07 0.16 4.92
CA ILE A 84 -31.05 0.94 4.15
C ILE A 84 -32.37 0.17 4.05
N GLN A 85 -33.12 0.11 5.15
CA GLN A 85 -34.49 -0.39 5.16
C GLN A 85 -35.42 0.72 5.67
N HIS A 86 -36.18 1.32 4.75
CA HIS A 86 -37.33 2.19 5.04
C HIS A 86 -37.00 3.56 5.67
N ALA A 87 -35.90 4.20 5.25
CA ALA A 87 -35.54 5.54 5.68
C ALA A 87 -36.48 6.62 5.11
N SER A 88 -37.00 7.48 5.99
CA SER A 88 -37.67 8.74 5.62
C SER A 88 -36.77 9.61 4.71
N PRO A 89 -37.30 10.56 3.93
CA PRO A 89 -36.48 11.40 3.04
C PRO A 89 -35.33 12.13 3.76
N LEU A 90 -35.52 12.49 5.04
CA LEU A 90 -34.49 13.12 5.86
C LEU A 90 -33.35 12.13 6.19
N GLN A 91 -33.68 10.90 6.59
CA GLN A 91 -32.69 9.86 6.90
C GLN A 91 -31.89 9.46 5.64
N GLN A 92 -32.53 9.42 4.47
CA GLN A 92 -31.82 9.18 3.21
C GLN A 92 -30.79 10.28 2.88
N ALA A 93 -31.09 11.54 3.23
CA ALA A 93 -30.15 12.64 3.04
C ALA A 93 -28.95 12.53 3.98
N GLU A 94 -29.18 12.17 5.25
CA GLU A 94 -28.11 11.94 6.23
C GLU A 94 -27.21 10.76 5.82
N GLU A 95 -27.80 9.63 5.39
CA GLU A 95 -27.06 8.46 4.89
C GLU A 95 -26.16 8.83 3.70
N ARG A 96 -26.66 9.63 2.74
CA ARG A 96 -25.85 10.11 1.61
C ARG A 96 -24.65 10.93 2.07
N ILE A 97 -24.81 11.78 3.07
CA ILE A 97 -23.69 12.56 3.63
C ILE A 97 -22.64 11.63 4.24
N TYR A 98 -23.05 10.60 4.99
CA TYR A 98 -22.13 9.61 5.54
C TYR A 98 -21.40 8.83 4.44
N VAL A 99 -22.10 8.43 3.37
CA VAL A 99 -21.49 7.72 2.23
C VAL A 99 -20.47 8.62 1.53
N ILE A 100 -20.81 9.89 1.28
CA ILE A 100 -19.90 10.86 0.67
C ILE A 100 -18.66 11.07 1.54
N ASN A 101 -18.83 11.19 2.85
CA ASN A 101 -17.73 11.33 3.80
C ASN A 101 -16.83 10.08 3.83
N LEU A 102 -17.41 8.88 3.79
CA LEU A 102 -16.66 7.63 3.71
C LEU A 102 -15.83 7.56 2.41
N ILE A 103 -16.41 7.96 1.28
CA ILE A 103 -15.72 8.01 -0.02
C ILE A 103 -14.56 9.03 0.04
N ASN A 104 -14.79 10.23 0.58
CA ASN A 104 -13.77 11.25 0.73
C ASN A 104 -12.61 10.79 1.64
N ALA A 105 -12.94 10.16 2.78
CA ALA A 105 -11.93 9.59 3.67
C ALA A 105 -11.11 8.48 2.98
N SER A 106 -11.78 7.63 2.18
CA SER A 106 -11.12 6.59 1.39
C SER A 106 -10.16 7.20 0.36
N TRP A 107 -10.53 8.32 -0.27
CA TRP A 107 -9.64 9.05 -1.18
C TRP A 107 -8.39 9.60 -0.50
N LEU A 108 -8.53 10.23 0.67
CA LEU A 108 -7.38 10.69 1.45
C LEU A 108 -6.45 9.54 1.82
N PHE A 109 -7.02 8.37 2.13
CA PHE A 109 -6.25 7.16 2.37
C PHE A 109 -5.48 6.68 1.13
N PHE A 110 -6.10 6.66 -0.04
CA PHE A 110 -5.41 6.32 -1.29
C PHE A 110 -4.29 7.31 -1.63
N LEU A 111 -4.49 8.61 -1.39
CA LEU A 111 -3.45 9.62 -1.55
C LEU A 111 -2.26 9.37 -0.61
N TRP A 112 -2.52 8.95 0.63
CA TRP A 112 -1.46 8.56 1.56
C TRP A 112 -0.66 7.35 1.06
N VAL A 113 -1.33 6.32 0.55
CA VAL A 113 -0.65 5.15 -0.06
C VAL A 113 0.19 5.59 -1.27
N ALA A 114 -0.39 6.41 -2.15
CA ALA A 114 0.27 6.89 -3.36
C ALA A 114 1.53 7.71 -3.02
N ALA A 115 1.43 8.66 -2.08
CA ALA A 115 2.56 9.48 -1.66
C ALA A 115 3.72 8.63 -1.12
N ARG A 116 3.42 7.59 -0.32
CA ARG A 116 4.44 6.65 0.18
C ARG A 116 5.09 5.84 -0.93
N CYS A 117 4.31 5.39 -1.91
CA CYS A 117 4.83 4.66 -3.06
C CYS A 117 5.70 5.55 -3.97
N ILE A 118 5.28 6.78 -4.24
CA ILE A 118 6.05 7.76 -5.03
C ILE A 118 7.38 8.05 -4.35
N ARG A 119 7.38 8.30 -3.04
CA ARG A 119 8.62 8.44 -2.25
C ARG A 119 9.50 7.20 -2.36
N GLY A 120 8.91 6.02 -2.19
CA GLY A 120 9.62 4.75 -2.27
C GLY A 120 10.26 4.52 -3.63
N LEU A 121 9.56 4.85 -4.71
CA LEU A 121 10.04 4.82 -6.09
C LEU A 121 11.19 5.79 -6.32
N TYR A 122 11.03 7.05 -5.88
CA TYR A 122 12.06 8.07 -6.00
C TYR A 122 13.36 7.64 -5.30
N LEU A 123 13.27 7.15 -4.06
CA LEU A 123 14.43 6.68 -3.30
C LEU A 123 15.04 5.41 -3.89
N ALA A 124 14.22 4.49 -4.42
CA ALA A 124 14.73 3.29 -5.10
C ALA A 124 15.49 3.65 -6.39
N GLY A 125 14.98 4.61 -7.17
CA GLY A 125 15.66 5.12 -8.36
C GLY A 125 16.98 5.82 -8.04
N ALA A 126 17.06 6.45 -6.87
CA ALA A 126 18.29 7.06 -6.35
C ALA A 126 19.22 6.06 -5.61
N ALA A 127 18.89 4.77 -5.58
CA ALA A 127 19.59 3.74 -4.80
C ALA A 127 19.80 4.13 -3.31
N LYS A 128 18.80 4.79 -2.71
CA LYS A 128 18.84 5.26 -1.32
C LYS A 128 17.97 4.39 -0.42
N LYS A 129 18.53 3.98 0.73
CA LYS A 129 17.78 3.27 1.76
C LYS A 129 16.64 4.11 2.35
N ILE A 130 15.56 3.44 2.78
CA ILE A 130 14.53 4.04 3.61
C ILE A 130 15.04 4.09 5.04
N GLN A 131 15.32 5.29 5.56
CA GLN A 131 15.85 5.46 6.93
C GLN A 131 14.85 5.00 8.01
N ASN A 132 13.58 5.37 7.88
CA ASN A 132 12.52 5.07 8.84
C ASN A 132 11.35 4.32 8.17
N PRO A 133 11.50 3.03 7.82
CA PRO A 133 10.47 2.29 7.08
C PRO A 133 9.19 2.02 7.90
N LYS A 134 9.26 2.20 9.23
CA LYS A 134 8.14 2.01 10.16
C LYS A 134 7.31 3.27 10.38
N THR A 135 7.78 4.46 9.98
CA THR A 135 7.03 5.70 10.22
C THR A 135 5.74 5.72 9.41
N PHE A 136 4.67 6.23 10.00
CA PHE A 136 3.42 6.51 9.31
C PHE A 136 3.48 7.80 8.49
N TRP A 137 4.46 8.66 8.81
CA TRP A 137 4.69 9.89 8.06
C TRP A 137 5.35 9.65 6.71
N ILE A 138 5.08 10.57 5.78
CA ILE A 138 5.67 10.54 4.45
C ILE A 138 7.13 11.01 4.55
N TRP A 139 7.42 11.98 5.44
CA TRP A 139 8.75 12.54 5.68
C TRP A 139 9.31 12.16 7.06
N PRO A 140 10.65 12.14 7.22
CA PRO A 140 11.29 11.94 8.52
C PRO A 140 10.97 13.07 9.50
#